data_AF-A0A3N5VS19-F1
#
_entry.id   AF-A0A3N5VS19-F1
#
_cell.length_a   1.000
_cell.length_b   1.000
_cell.length_c   1.000
_cell.angle_alpha   90.00
_cell.angle_beta   90.00
_cell.angle_gamma   90.00
#
_symmetry.space_group_name_H-M   'P 1'
#
loop_
_entity.id
_entity.type
_entity.pdbx_description
1 polymer ?
#
loop_
_entity_poly.entity_id
_entity_poly.type
_entity_poly.pdbx_seq_one_letter_code
_entity_poly.pdbx_strand_id
1 'polypeptide(L)'
;MKKMIVAILGIALLVTSGLALAQGWGRGPGMGGGPGGGMGLGPCAANLNLTAEQIKGMQDLRTKHFTETAPQRETLFARNAELRSLWAQKDPKPEDILNKQKEVNALQAQLQELATQHRLEARK
;
A
#
# COMPACT_ATOMS: atom_id res chain seq x y z
N MET A 1 6.03 -33.61 18.44
CA MET A 1 7.22 -32.90 17.91
C MET A 1 7.30 -32.83 16.39
N LYS A 2 7.06 -33.91 15.62
CA LYS A 2 7.11 -33.87 14.13
C LYS A 2 6.10 -32.89 13.49
N LYS A 3 4.89 -32.73 14.03
CA LYS A 3 3.88 -31.79 13.52
C LYS A 3 4.21 -30.31 13.82
N MET A 4 4.98 -30.05 14.88
CA MET A 4 5.45 -28.69 15.21
C MET A 4 6.64 -28.26 14.34
N ILE A 5 7.49 -29.21 13.94
CA ILE A 5 8.60 -28.93 13.01
C ILE A 5 8.06 -28.57 11.61
N VAL A 6 6.98 -29.23 11.16
CA VAL A 6 6.33 -28.89 9.88
C VAL A 6 5.64 -27.52 9.94
N ALA A 7 5.05 -27.14 11.08
CA ALA A 7 4.45 -25.82 11.26
C ALA A 7 5.50 -24.68 11.26
N ILE A 8 6.69 -24.92 11.82
CA ILE A 8 7.78 -23.94 11.85
C ILE A 8 8.49 -23.84 10.48
N LEU A 9 8.61 -24.94 9.74
CA LEU A 9 9.14 -24.95 8.36
C LEU A 9 8.19 -24.28 7.35
N GLY A 10 6.88 -24.29 7.59
CA GLY A 10 5.91 -23.58 6.74
C GLY A 10 5.97 -22.05 6.89
N ILE A 11 6.38 -21.55 8.05
CA ILE A 11 6.50 -20.10 8.33
C ILE A 11 7.83 -19.54 7.79
N ALA A 12 8.90 -20.35 7.75
CA ALA A 12 10.20 -19.93 7.25
C ALA A 12 10.27 -19.74 5.72
N LEU A 13 9.40 -20.41 4.95
CA LEU A 13 9.39 -20.32 3.48
C LEU A 13 8.65 -19.11 2.91
N LEU A 14 7.94 -18.34 3.74
CA LEU A 14 7.28 -17.11 3.31
C LEU A 14 8.18 -15.86 3.41
N VAL A 15 9.38 -16.00 3.99
CA VAL A 15 10.32 -14.87 4.15
C VAL A 15 11.17 -14.65 2.88
N THR A 16 11.26 -15.62 1.97
CA THR A 16 12.13 -15.51 0.78
C THR A 16 11.49 -14.89 -0.45
N SER A 17 10.19 -14.56 -0.44
CA SER A 17 9.51 -13.92 -1.58
C SER A 17 9.36 -12.40 -1.46
N GLY A 18 9.83 -11.79 -0.37
CA GLY A 18 9.73 -10.35 -0.12
C GLY A 18 10.51 -9.46 -1.10
N LEU A 19 11.45 -10.02 -1.89
CA LEU A 19 12.29 -9.24 -2.80
C LEU A 19 11.74 -9.11 -4.23
N ALA A 20 10.73 -9.89 -4.62
CA ALA A 20 10.21 -9.86 -6.01
C ALA A 20 9.02 -8.90 -6.21
N LEU A 21 8.34 -8.48 -5.15
CA LEU A 21 7.14 -7.64 -5.22
C LEU A 21 7.36 -6.19 -4.75
N ALA A 22 8.61 -5.79 -4.52
CA ALA A 22 9.03 -4.40 -4.38
C ALA A 22 8.90 -3.58 -5.69
N GLN A 23 8.07 -4.03 -6.64
CA GLN A 23 7.59 -3.19 -7.73
C GLN A 23 6.58 -2.21 -7.11
N GLY A 24 7.15 -1.11 -6.61
CA GLY A 24 6.49 -0.12 -5.79
C GLY A 24 5.11 0.30 -6.33
N TRP A 25 4.21 0.51 -5.39
CA TRP A 25 2.96 1.22 -5.63
C TRP A 25 3.30 2.56 -6.31
N GLY A 26 2.98 2.69 -7.60
CA GLY A 26 3.33 3.88 -8.38
C GLY A 26 3.57 3.64 -9.87
N ARG A 27 3.72 2.39 -10.33
CA ARG A 27 3.93 2.09 -11.75
C ARG A 27 2.64 1.71 -12.49
N GLY A 28 1.63 2.57 -12.38
CA GLY A 28 0.41 2.49 -13.19
C GLY A 28 0.55 3.26 -14.51
N PRO A 29 -0.10 2.83 -15.60
CA PRO A 29 -0.06 3.52 -16.88
C PRO A 29 -0.79 4.86 -16.73
N GLY A 30 -0.03 5.95 -16.60
CA GLY A 30 -0.55 7.28 -16.28
C GLY A 30 0.47 8.21 -15.63
N MET A 31 1.62 7.69 -15.19
CA MET A 31 2.74 8.51 -14.72
C MET A 31 3.47 9.08 -15.95
N GLY A 32 3.27 10.38 -16.20
CA GLY A 32 3.74 11.11 -17.38
C GLY A 32 5.23 10.88 -17.70
N GLY A 33 5.49 10.56 -18.97
CA GLY A 33 6.82 10.36 -19.51
C GLY A 33 7.62 11.66 -19.56
N GLY A 34 8.74 11.67 -18.85
CA GLY A 34 9.80 12.67 -18.91
C GLY A 34 11.01 12.15 -18.13
N PRO A 35 12.25 12.49 -18.53
CA PRO A 35 13.46 11.95 -17.92
C PRO A 35 13.64 12.55 -16.51
N GLY A 36 13.14 11.83 -15.52
CA GLY A 36 13.04 12.26 -14.12
C GLY A 36 11.73 11.77 -13.48
N GLY A 37 11.39 10.50 -13.70
CA GLY A 37 10.10 9.87 -13.40
C GLY A 37 9.72 9.88 -11.91
N GLY A 38 9.35 11.05 -11.40
CA GLY A 38 8.69 11.23 -10.12
C GLY A 38 7.18 11.25 -10.26
N MET A 39 6.49 11.15 -9.12
CA MET A 39 5.04 11.34 -9.00
C MET A 39 4.66 12.79 -9.37
N GLY A 40 4.55 13.07 -10.66
CA GLY A 40 4.07 14.35 -11.16
C GLY A 40 2.63 14.64 -10.70
N LEU A 41 2.29 15.93 -10.67
CA LEU A 41 0.89 16.33 -10.55
C LEU A 41 0.19 15.87 -11.84
N GLY A 42 -0.79 14.96 -11.73
CA GLY A 42 -1.45 14.35 -12.88
C GLY A 42 -2.15 15.39 -13.78
N PRO A 43 -2.73 14.97 -14.92
CA PRO A 43 -3.26 15.85 -15.95
C PRO A 43 -4.22 16.93 -15.44
N CYS A 44 -4.97 16.65 -14.37
CA CYS A 44 -5.91 17.59 -13.75
C CYS A 44 -5.22 18.83 -13.11
N ALA A 45 -3.95 18.75 -12.75
CA ALA A 45 -3.22 19.86 -12.14
C ALA A 45 -2.70 20.89 -13.14
N ALA A 46 -2.60 20.53 -14.43
CA ALA A 46 -2.20 21.45 -15.49
C ALA A 46 -3.18 22.63 -15.63
N ASN A 47 -4.45 22.43 -15.23
CA ASN A 47 -5.50 23.45 -15.31
C ASN A 47 -5.57 24.37 -14.09
N LEU A 48 -4.70 24.20 -13.08
CA LEU A 48 -4.79 24.91 -11.80
C LEU A 48 -3.94 26.20 -11.74
N ASN A 49 -3.21 26.55 -12.82
CA ASN A 49 -2.35 27.75 -12.90
C ASN A 49 -1.46 27.95 -11.66
N LEU A 50 -0.91 26.84 -11.12
CA LEU A 50 -0.09 26.87 -9.91
C LEU A 50 1.27 27.51 -10.17
N THR A 51 1.78 28.25 -9.19
CA THR A 51 3.17 28.74 -9.21
C THR A 51 4.15 27.59 -9.04
N ALA A 52 5.42 27.80 -9.43
CA ALA A 52 6.48 26.80 -9.23
C ALA A 52 6.64 26.40 -7.75
N GLU A 53 6.46 27.35 -6.83
CA GLU A 53 6.51 27.12 -5.39
C GLU A 53 5.35 26.25 -4.90
N GLN A 54 4.13 26.51 -5.39
CA GLN A 54 2.95 25.68 -5.07
C GLN A 54 3.10 24.26 -5.61
N ILE A 55 3.63 24.11 -6.84
CA ILE A 55 3.91 22.80 -7.43
C ILE A 55 4.91 22.02 -6.57
N LYS A 56 6.00 22.66 -6.14
CA LYS A 56 7.00 22.04 -5.28
C LYS A 56 6.41 21.63 -3.93
N GLY A 57 5.64 22.51 -3.28
CA GLY A 57 4.97 22.19 -2.02
C GLY A 57 4.04 20.97 -2.13
N MET A 58 3.28 20.88 -3.23
CA MET A 58 2.41 19.72 -3.48
C MET A 58 3.19 18.43 -3.76
N GLN A 59 4.35 18.52 -4.42
CA GLN A 59 5.24 17.37 -4.63
C GLN A 59 5.85 16.88 -3.32
N ASP A 60 6.34 17.80 -2.48
CA ASP A 60 6.93 17.48 -1.17
C ASP A 60 5.90 16.84 -0.24
N LEU A 61 4.69 17.41 -0.19
CA LEU A 61 3.56 16.89 0.58
C LEU A 61 3.15 15.49 0.11
N ARG A 62 3.18 15.21 -1.19
CA ARG A 62 2.94 13.87 -1.75
C ARG A 62 4.03 12.89 -1.36
N THR A 63 5.29 13.27 -1.53
CA THR A 63 6.45 12.43 -1.17
C THR A 63 6.43 12.07 0.30
N LYS A 64 6.13 13.05 1.17
CA LYS A 64 5.97 12.86 2.61
C LYS A 64 4.87 11.85 2.91
N HIS A 65 3.66 12.08 2.41
CA HIS A 65 2.52 11.18 2.63
C HIS A 65 2.82 9.75 2.15
N PHE A 66 3.45 9.61 0.99
CA PHE A 66 3.84 8.30 0.47
C PHE A 66 4.86 7.62 1.38
N THR A 67 5.90 8.33 1.81
CA THR A 67 6.95 7.77 2.67
C THR A 67 6.38 7.35 4.04
N GLU A 68 5.56 8.20 4.65
CA GLU A 68 4.98 7.94 5.98
C GLU A 68 3.94 6.81 5.98
N THR A 69 3.27 6.57 4.85
CA THR A 69 2.27 5.49 4.71
C THR A 69 2.82 4.18 4.16
N ALA A 70 4.11 4.14 3.78
CA ALA A 70 4.73 2.93 3.23
C ALA A 70 4.55 1.68 4.12
N PRO A 71 4.85 1.71 5.43
CA PRO A 71 4.76 0.49 6.25
C PRO A 71 3.32 -0.02 6.41
N GLN A 72 2.33 0.87 6.49
CA GLN A 72 0.91 0.48 6.56
C GLN A 72 0.45 -0.13 5.24
N ARG A 73 0.93 0.37 4.10
CA ARG A 73 0.62 -0.20 2.77
C ARG A 73 1.26 -1.56 2.55
N GLU A 74 2.50 -1.75 3.01
CA GLU A 74 3.17 -3.05 3.02
C GLU A 74 2.43 -4.05 3.91
N THR A 75 2.03 -3.62 5.10
CA THR A 75 1.23 -4.44 6.02
C THR A 75 -0.12 -4.83 5.38
N LEU A 76 -0.81 -3.87 4.78
CA LEU A 76 -2.07 -4.13 4.08
C LEU A 76 -1.88 -5.12 2.92
N PHE A 77 -0.78 -5.02 2.18
CA PHE A 77 -0.45 -5.97 1.12
C PHE A 77 -0.28 -7.40 1.67
N ALA A 78 0.51 -7.55 2.75
CA ALA A 78 0.71 -8.84 3.41
C ALA A 78 -0.61 -9.43 3.93
N ARG A 79 -1.45 -8.64 4.61
CA ARG A 79 -2.75 -9.11 5.12
C ARG A 79 -3.72 -9.51 4.04
N ASN A 80 -3.71 -8.83 2.88
CA ASN A 80 -4.51 -9.24 1.73
C ASN A 80 -4.00 -10.57 1.12
N ALA A 81 -2.69 -10.79 1.08
CA ALA A 81 -2.13 -12.06 0.61
C ALA A 81 -2.50 -13.22 1.57
N GLU A 82 -2.45 -12.98 2.87
CA GLU A 82 -2.92 -13.93 3.89
C GLU A 82 -4.42 -14.23 3.72
N LEU A 83 -5.26 -13.20 3.57
CA LEU A 83 -6.69 -13.37 3.34
C LEU A 83 -7.00 -14.19 2.10
N ARG A 84 -6.31 -13.92 0.97
CA ARG A 84 -6.44 -14.73 -0.26
C ARG A 84 -6.03 -16.18 -0.03
N SER A 85 -5.00 -16.40 0.77
CA SER A 85 -4.54 -17.74 1.12
C SER A 85 -5.55 -18.50 1.97
N LEU A 86 -6.25 -17.84 2.90
CA LEU A 86 -7.36 -18.43 3.67
C LEU A 86 -8.51 -18.86 2.77
N TRP A 87 -8.89 -18.01 1.81
CA TRP A 87 -9.93 -18.33 0.82
C TRP A 87 -9.56 -19.48 -0.12
N ALA A 88 -8.27 -19.67 -0.41
CA ALA A 88 -7.80 -20.71 -1.32
C ALA A 88 -7.69 -22.11 -0.69
N GLN A 89 -7.97 -22.24 0.62
CA GLN A 89 -7.96 -23.54 1.29
C GLN A 89 -9.07 -24.45 0.77
N LYS A 90 -8.83 -25.77 0.78
CA LYS A 90 -9.85 -26.76 0.36
C LYS A 90 -11.11 -26.72 1.23
N ASP A 91 -10.95 -26.40 2.51
CA ASP A 91 -12.02 -26.25 3.50
C ASP A 91 -11.79 -24.95 4.27
N PRO A 92 -12.21 -23.79 3.73
CA PRO A 92 -11.96 -22.49 4.34
C PRO A 92 -12.73 -22.33 5.64
N LYS A 93 -12.04 -21.90 6.69
CA LYS A 93 -12.65 -21.60 7.99
C LYS A 93 -13.25 -20.20 8.03
N PRO A 94 -14.58 -20.05 8.17
CA PRO A 94 -15.23 -18.73 8.14
C PRO A 94 -14.71 -17.77 9.21
N GLU A 95 -14.43 -18.27 10.41
CA GLU A 95 -13.93 -17.48 11.54
C GLU A 95 -12.57 -16.85 11.26
N ASP A 96 -11.65 -17.60 10.66
CA ASP A 96 -10.30 -17.13 10.32
C ASP A 96 -10.35 -16.07 9.23
N ILE A 97 -11.21 -16.29 8.22
CA ILE A 97 -11.45 -15.32 7.14
C ILE A 97 -12.03 -14.02 7.69
N LEU A 98 -13.06 -14.10 8.53
CA LEU A 98 -13.71 -12.92 9.11
C LEU A 98 -12.75 -12.13 9.99
N ASN A 99 -11.92 -12.80 10.79
CA ASN A 99 -10.92 -12.14 11.61
C ASN A 99 -9.87 -11.43 10.74
N LYS A 100 -9.35 -12.10 9.71
CA LYS A 100 -8.38 -11.49 8.79
C LYS A 100 -8.98 -10.33 8.00
N GLN A 101 -10.24 -10.43 7.58
CA GLN A 101 -10.95 -9.35 6.90
C GLN A 101 -11.08 -8.11 7.80
N LYS A 102 -11.35 -8.28 9.10
CA LYS A 102 -11.42 -7.16 10.05
C LYS A 102 -10.07 -6.45 10.19
N GLU A 103 -8.96 -7.19 10.24
CA GLU A 103 -7.62 -6.60 10.25
C GLU A 103 -7.35 -5.77 8.98
N VAL A 104 -7.71 -6.31 7.80
CA VAL A 104 -7.59 -5.60 6.51
C VAL A 104 -8.43 -4.32 6.53
N ASN A 105 -9.68 -4.38 6.99
CA ASN A 105 -10.57 -3.23 7.05
C ASN A 105 -10.04 -2.13 7.99
N ALA A 106 -9.50 -2.51 9.15
CA ALA A 106 -8.91 -1.56 10.09
C ALA A 106 -7.71 -0.82 9.47
N LEU A 107 -6.82 -1.52 8.77
CA LEU A 107 -5.68 -0.92 8.07
C LEU A 107 -6.12 -0.01 6.91
N GLN A 108 -7.16 -0.42 6.16
CA GLN A 108 -7.72 0.42 5.11
C GLN A 108 -8.32 1.71 5.66
N ALA A 109 -9.04 1.64 6.79
CA ALA A 109 -9.60 2.82 7.44
C ALA A 109 -8.51 3.82 7.85
N GLN A 110 -7.41 3.34 8.46
CA GLN A 110 -6.27 4.18 8.83
C GLN A 110 -5.62 4.85 7.61
N LEU A 111 -5.41 4.11 6.52
CA LEU A 111 -4.86 4.67 5.30
C LEU A 111 -5.79 5.70 4.65
N GLN A 112 -7.11 5.49 4.70
CA GLN A 112 -8.11 6.44 4.20
C GLN A 112 -8.13 7.73 5.02
N GLU A 113 -7.98 7.63 6.34
CA GLU A 113 -7.87 8.80 7.22
C GLU A 113 -6.63 9.62 6.88
N LEU A 114 -5.46 8.99 6.77
CA LEU A 114 -4.21 9.66 6.37
C LEU A 114 -4.31 10.29 4.97
N ALA A 115 -4.97 9.62 4.02
CA ALA A 115 -5.20 10.18 2.69
C ALA A 115 -6.13 11.41 2.74
N THR A 116 -7.11 11.41 3.64
CA THR A 116 -8.00 12.56 3.86
C THR A 116 -7.25 13.73 4.46
N GLN A 117 -6.43 13.49 5.49
CA GLN A 117 -5.58 14.50 6.11
C GLN A 117 -4.63 15.12 5.07
N HIS A 118 -3.96 14.31 4.26
CA HIS A 118 -3.11 14.76 3.15
C HIS A 118 -3.86 15.66 2.15
N ARG A 119 -5.09 15.29 1.77
CA ARG A 119 -5.92 16.12 0.88
C ARG A 119 -6.35 17.44 1.51
N LEU A 120 -6.61 17.47 2.82
CA LEU A 120 -6.94 18.69 3.55
C LEU A 120 -5.72 19.61 3.65
N GLU A 121 -4.54 19.05 3.90
CA GLU A 121 -3.28 19.80 3.94
C GLU A 121 -2.93 20.38 2.56
N ALA A 122 -3.13 19.62 1.49
CA ALA A 122 -2.96 20.08 0.10
C ALA A 122 -3.89 21.24 -0.33
N ARG A 123 -4.94 21.53 0.44
CA ARG A 123 -5.91 22.60 0.14
C ARG A 123 -5.62 23.90 0.90
N LYS A 124 -4.68 23.87 1.84
CA LYS A 124 -4.22 25.07 2.55
C LYS A 124 -3.26 25.85 1.66
#